data_AF-A0A838I9C8-F1
#
_entry.id   AF-A0A838I9C8-F1
#
_cell.length_a   1.000
_cell.length_b   1.000
_cell.length_c   1.000
_cell.angle_alpha   90.00
_cell.angle_beta   90.00
_cell.angle_gamma   90.00
#
_symmetry.space_group_name_H-M   'P 1'
#
loop_
_entity.id
_entity.type
_entity.pdbx_description
1 polymer ?
#
loop_
_entity_poly.entity_id
_entity_poly.type
_entity_poly.pdbx_seq_one_letter_code
_entity_poly.pdbx_strand_id
1 'polypeptide(L)'
;MKDEPPESWPSLILMLGDQVYADEVSPATSAFIEARRDTSKPPGGRVLDFEEYTRLYRESWSDPVIRWLLSTVSSAMIFDDHDVHDDWNLSAAWLAEMRATDWWHEHIVAAVMSYWVYQHLGNLGPEAHRDYELLRRVKEAGDGTEILREFAEGADRETGRSRWSYCRDLGDTRIVVIDARAGRVLDEERRAMVDDSEWEWIVDKASGGHDHLLLATSLPFLLGPGMQHLEAWSEAVAGGAWGGLASRAGEHIRQSVDLEHWGAFQRSFRAMAELQREVASGKRGAAPATIVTLSGDVHHAYLFEVGFPPGSQVQSTVWQAVCSPYRNPLDAKERRMIRLLLSPFAGRAAAALARSAGVTKPAVGWRNVGDGPWFDNQVASLVIDGRRMDMRLDKAVPVDSESARLERVLDHRLA
;
A
#
# COMPACT_ATOMS: atom_id res chain seq x y z
N MET A 1 23.16 -2.79 -12.88
CA MET A 1 22.76 -1.36 -12.88
C MET A 1 23.96 -0.43 -12.87
N LYS A 2 24.78 -0.40 -11.80
CA LYS A 2 25.98 0.48 -11.74
C LYS A 2 26.95 0.32 -12.93
N ASP A 3 27.05 -0.90 -13.45
CA ASP A 3 27.93 -1.25 -14.56
C ASP A 3 27.24 -1.20 -15.94
N GLU A 4 25.97 -0.79 -15.97
CA GLU A 4 25.16 -0.69 -17.18
C GLU A 4 25.00 0.79 -17.60
N PRO A 5 24.86 1.08 -18.90
CA PRO A 5 24.67 2.45 -19.38
C PRO A 5 23.39 3.08 -18.77
N PRO A 6 23.39 4.38 -18.42
CA PRO A 6 22.24 5.04 -17.79
C PRO A 6 20.92 4.92 -18.56
N GLU A 7 20.98 4.78 -19.88
CA GLU A 7 19.81 4.61 -20.75
C GLU A 7 19.07 3.28 -20.51
N SER A 8 19.72 2.30 -19.88
CA SER A 8 19.10 1.02 -19.51
C SER A 8 18.54 1.01 -18.08
N TRP A 9 18.69 2.11 -17.33
CA TRP A 9 18.18 2.21 -15.97
C TRP A 9 16.67 2.44 -15.98
N PRO A 10 15.95 2.03 -14.92
CA PRO A 10 14.55 2.40 -14.77
C PRO A 10 14.41 3.92 -14.67
N SER A 11 13.38 4.46 -15.32
CA SER A 11 13.08 5.90 -15.28
C SER A 11 12.46 6.34 -13.96
N LEU A 12 11.78 5.43 -13.26
CA LEU A 12 11.11 5.66 -11.98
C LEU A 12 11.18 4.39 -11.13
N ILE A 13 11.37 4.55 -9.83
CA ILE A 13 11.11 3.52 -8.81
C ILE A 13 9.86 3.95 -8.05
N LEU A 14 8.89 3.03 -7.97
CA LEU A 14 7.68 3.21 -7.18
C LEU A 14 7.75 2.32 -5.94
N MET A 15 7.74 2.94 -4.76
CA MET A 15 7.83 2.27 -3.46
C MET A 15 6.46 2.40 -2.77
N LEU A 16 5.83 1.28 -2.45
CA LEU A 16 4.41 1.23 -2.06
C LEU A 16 4.25 0.73 -0.63
N GLY A 17 4.89 1.40 0.32
CA GLY A 17 4.81 1.06 1.73
C GLY A 17 6.11 0.50 2.31
N ASP A 18 6.22 0.56 3.63
CA ASP A 18 7.31 0.00 4.43
C ASP A 18 8.70 0.50 4.05
N GLN A 19 8.85 1.80 3.84
CA GLN A 19 10.16 2.39 3.58
C GLN A 19 11.05 2.32 4.83
N VAL A 20 10.41 2.33 6.00
CA VAL A 20 11.01 2.18 7.32
C VAL A 20 10.11 1.33 8.21
N TYR A 21 10.67 0.71 9.25
CA TYR A 21 9.93 -0.10 10.24
C TYR A 21 10.08 0.56 11.61
N ALA A 22 9.05 1.28 12.04
CA ALA A 22 9.04 2.05 13.29
C ALA A 22 8.72 1.19 14.53
N ASP A 23 8.03 0.07 14.33
CA ASP A 23 7.75 -0.96 15.33
C ASP A 23 8.83 -2.05 15.43
N GLU A 24 9.55 -2.35 14.33
CA GLU A 24 10.63 -3.33 14.27
C GLU A 24 11.99 -2.72 13.87
N VAL A 25 12.66 -2.11 14.85
CA VAL A 25 13.93 -1.40 14.62
C VAL A 25 15.15 -2.33 14.60
N SER A 26 16.20 -1.91 13.90
CA SER A 26 17.49 -2.62 13.91
C SER A 26 18.18 -2.55 15.29
N PRO A 27 19.17 -3.43 15.57
CA PRO A 27 19.97 -3.31 16.80
C PRO A 27 20.67 -1.95 16.97
N ALA A 28 21.06 -1.30 15.86
CA ALA A 28 21.72 0.00 15.91
C ALA A 28 20.75 1.13 16.26
N THR A 29 19.53 1.09 15.72
CA THR A 29 18.48 2.04 16.10
C THR A 29 17.95 1.76 17.51
N SER A 30 17.80 0.50 17.92
CA SER A 30 17.46 0.13 19.32
C SER A 30 18.45 0.73 20.31
N ALA A 31 19.76 0.55 20.07
CA ALA A 31 20.80 1.12 20.94
C ALA A 31 20.76 2.65 21.01
N PHE A 32 20.40 3.32 19.91
CA PHE A 32 20.21 4.77 19.90
C PHE A 32 19.01 5.20 20.76
N ILE A 33 17.89 4.48 20.67
CA ILE A 33 16.68 4.74 21.46
C ILE A 33 16.95 4.50 22.96
N GLU A 34 17.58 3.38 23.31
CA GLU A 34 17.96 3.03 24.69
C GLU A 34 18.88 4.07 25.35
N ALA A 35 19.73 4.74 24.56
CA ALA A 35 20.59 5.81 25.05
C ALA A 35 19.84 7.12 25.31
N ARG A 36 18.64 7.30 24.74
CA ARG A 36 17.84 8.53 24.83
C ARG A 36 16.76 8.47 25.89
N ARG A 37 16.12 7.31 26.08
CA ARG A 37 15.00 7.14 27.01
C ARG A 37 14.91 5.73 27.57
N ASP A 38 14.18 5.61 28.67
CA ASP A 38 13.89 4.34 29.35
C ASP A 38 12.92 3.48 28.52
N THR A 39 13.45 2.49 27.81
CA THR A 39 12.69 1.55 26.97
C THR A 39 11.98 0.45 27.75
N SER A 40 12.07 0.43 29.10
CA SER A 40 11.20 -0.41 29.92
C SER A 40 9.76 0.13 30.00
N LYS A 41 9.57 1.39 29.61
CA LYS A 41 8.27 2.06 29.53
C LYS A 41 7.72 2.04 28.10
N PRO A 42 6.39 2.09 27.90
CA PRO A 42 5.80 2.26 26.58
C PRO A 42 6.41 3.46 25.79
N PRO A 43 6.58 3.34 24.46
CA PRO A 43 6.22 2.20 23.59
C PRO A 43 7.27 1.08 23.55
N GLY A 44 8.21 1.05 24.52
CA GLY A 44 9.31 0.10 24.54
C GLY A 44 10.46 0.55 23.64
N GLY A 45 11.02 -0.38 22.87
CA GLY A 45 12.08 -0.10 21.89
C GLY A 45 11.59 0.46 20.54
N ARG A 46 10.28 0.62 20.34
CA ARG A 46 9.70 1.22 19.12
C ARG A 46 10.04 2.70 19.03
N VAL A 47 10.07 3.26 17.83
CA VAL A 47 10.26 4.71 17.61
C VAL A 47 9.16 5.52 18.29
N LEU A 48 9.49 6.65 18.93
CA LEU A 48 8.55 7.49 19.67
C LEU A 48 8.48 8.94 19.16
N ASP A 49 9.61 9.57 18.86
CA ASP A 49 9.67 11.01 18.58
C ASP A 49 10.30 11.30 17.21
N PHE A 50 10.26 12.57 16.79
CA PHE A 50 10.75 12.98 15.48
C PHE A 50 12.24 12.65 15.27
N GLU A 51 13.06 12.72 16.31
CA GLU A 51 14.50 12.44 16.21
C GLU A 51 14.79 10.93 16.11
N GLU A 52 13.98 10.09 16.75
CA GLU A 52 14.04 8.64 16.55
C GLU A 52 13.61 8.27 15.11
N TYR A 53 12.60 8.95 14.55
CA TYR A 53 12.25 8.81 13.13
C TYR A 53 13.38 9.30 12.20
N THR A 54 14.02 10.44 12.46
CA THR A 54 15.15 10.91 11.63
C THR A 54 16.30 9.91 11.63
N ARG A 55 16.55 9.27 12.79
CA ARG A 55 17.52 8.16 12.90
C ARG A 55 17.13 6.99 12.00
N LEU A 56 15.86 6.58 12.02
CA LEU A 56 15.34 5.47 11.23
C LEU A 56 15.53 5.71 9.73
N TYR A 57 15.08 6.87 9.22
CA TYR A 57 15.30 7.25 7.81
C TYR A 57 16.78 7.34 7.45
N ARG A 58 17.59 7.95 8.32
CA ARG A 58 19.04 8.07 8.10
C ARG A 58 19.68 6.70 7.98
N GLU A 59 19.32 5.76 8.84
CA GLU A 59 19.86 4.41 8.78
C GLU A 59 19.42 3.69 7.50
N SER A 60 18.12 3.68 7.19
CA SER A 60 17.57 2.98 6.03
C SER A 60 18.11 3.50 4.69
N TRP A 61 18.32 4.81 4.56
CA TRP A 61 18.66 5.41 3.25
C TRP A 61 20.12 5.84 3.09
N SER A 62 20.94 5.76 4.15
CA SER A 62 22.37 6.06 4.05
C SER A 62 23.24 4.89 3.62
N ASP A 63 22.67 3.68 3.50
CA ASP A 63 23.37 2.55 2.89
C ASP A 63 23.95 2.96 1.53
N PRO A 64 25.23 2.69 1.21
CA PRO A 64 25.85 3.17 -0.03
C PRO A 64 25.15 2.72 -1.32
N VAL A 65 24.48 1.57 -1.33
CA VAL A 65 23.74 1.08 -2.49
C VAL A 65 22.39 1.79 -2.59
N ILE A 66 21.65 1.89 -1.49
CA ILE A 66 20.35 2.57 -1.43
C ILE A 66 20.52 4.06 -1.76
N ARG A 67 21.48 4.73 -1.12
CA ARG A 67 21.80 6.13 -1.37
C ARG A 67 22.16 6.39 -2.83
N TRP A 68 22.95 5.50 -3.44
CA TRP A 68 23.28 5.62 -4.86
C TRP A 68 22.03 5.49 -5.73
N LEU A 69 21.18 4.50 -5.47
CA LEU A 69 19.94 4.27 -6.20
C LEU A 69 19.02 5.51 -6.13
N LEU A 70 18.73 6.01 -4.92
CA LEU A 70 17.88 7.18 -4.69
C LEU A 70 18.47 8.48 -5.25
N SER A 71 19.79 8.55 -5.45
CA SER A 71 20.46 9.71 -6.08
C SER A 71 20.48 9.69 -7.61
N THR A 72 20.19 8.53 -8.21
CA THR A 72 20.36 8.31 -9.67
C THR A 72 19.05 8.02 -10.38
N VAL A 73 18.05 7.50 -9.67
CA VAL A 73 16.74 7.17 -10.21
C VAL A 73 15.66 7.96 -9.48
N SER A 74 14.73 8.55 -10.24
CA SER A 74 13.57 9.23 -9.65
C SER A 74 12.74 8.25 -8.84
N SER A 75 12.25 8.66 -7.67
CA SER A 75 11.37 7.86 -6.83
C SER A 75 10.00 8.50 -6.66
N ALA A 76 9.02 7.64 -6.42
CA ALA A 76 7.67 7.95 -6.00
C ALA A 76 7.33 6.98 -4.88
N MET A 77 6.76 7.48 -3.78
CA MET A 77 6.54 6.70 -2.56
C MET A 77 5.12 6.87 -2.04
N ILE A 78 4.63 5.93 -1.24
CA ILE A 78 3.50 6.09 -0.34
C ILE A 78 3.80 5.20 0.87
N PHE A 79 3.56 5.69 2.09
CA PHE A 79 3.76 4.90 3.30
C PHE A 79 2.78 3.73 3.43
N ASP A 80 3.12 2.78 4.29
CA ASP A 80 2.18 1.82 4.87
C ASP A 80 2.09 2.00 6.39
N ASP A 81 1.59 0.99 7.08
CA ASP A 81 1.54 0.95 8.54
C ASP A 81 2.92 0.90 9.19
N HIS A 82 3.89 0.09 8.74
CA HIS A 82 5.19 0.01 9.42
C HIS A 82 6.00 1.32 9.37
N ASP A 83 5.67 2.24 8.45
CA ASP A 83 6.20 3.61 8.47
C ASP A 83 5.74 4.41 9.70
N VAL A 84 4.70 3.93 10.41
CA VAL A 84 4.12 4.48 11.62
C VAL A 84 4.14 3.43 12.74
N HIS A 85 3.24 2.48 12.69
CA HIS A 85 3.11 1.38 13.62
C HIS A 85 2.32 0.26 12.94
N ASP A 86 2.75 -0.98 13.10
CA ASP A 86 1.99 -2.20 12.75
C ASP A 86 0.47 -2.05 13.02
N ASP A 87 -0.39 -2.41 12.06
CA ASP A 87 -1.85 -2.19 12.11
C ASP A 87 -2.33 -0.73 12.11
N TRP A 88 -1.51 0.24 11.69
CA TRP A 88 -1.92 1.64 11.73
C TRP A 88 -3.22 1.87 10.96
N ASN A 89 -4.21 2.41 11.69
CA ASN A 89 -5.58 2.63 11.23
C ASN A 89 -6.29 1.33 10.79
N LEU A 90 -6.01 0.19 11.43
CA LEU A 90 -6.71 -1.07 11.18
C LEU A 90 -8.20 -0.97 11.53
N SER A 91 -8.60 -0.35 12.63
CA SER A 91 -10.02 -0.17 12.96
C SER A 91 -10.29 1.00 13.90
N ALA A 92 -11.56 1.38 14.05
CA ALA A 92 -11.96 2.40 15.03
C ALA A 92 -11.67 1.95 16.47
N ALA A 93 -11.78 0.64 16.76
CA ALA A 93 -11.45 0.10 18.08
C ALA A 93 -9.94 0.14 18.33
N TRP A 94 -9.13 -0.30 17.38
CA TRP A 94 -7.67 -0.20 17.44
C TRP A 94 -7.21 1.25 17.65
N LEU A 95 -7.77 2.19 16.87
CA LEU A 95 -7.41 3.61 16.99
C LEU A 95 -7.80 4.18 18.37
N ALA A 96 -8.93 3.77 18.93
CA ALA A 96 -9.34 4.17 20.27
C ALA A 96 -8.40 3.62 21.35
N GLU A 97 -7.93 2.38 21.20
CA GLU A 97 -6.94 1.76 22.10
C GLU A 97 -5.60 2.49 22.04
N MET A 98 -5.09 2.77 20.83
CA MET A 98 -3.84 3.51 20.67
C MET A 98 -3.94 4.92 21.24
N ARG A 99 -5.02 5.66 20.95
CA ARG A 99 -5.28 7.00 21.49
C ARG A 99 -5.48 7.04 23.00
N ALA A 100 -5.78 5.90 23.64
CA ALA A 100 -5.86 5.81 25.10
C ALA A 100 -4.48 5.67 25.77
N THR A 101 -3.42 5.35 25.00
CA THR A 101 -2.05 5.32 25.51
C THR A 101 -1.50 6.74 25.70
N ASP A 102 -0.50 6.88 26.57
CA ASP A 102 0.17 8.16 26.86
C ASP A 102 1.24 8.55 25.83
N TRP A 103 1.62 7.64 24.93
CA TRP A 103 2.71 7.82 23.97
C TRP A 103 2.25 7.99 22.52
N TRP A 104 1.05 7.49 22.17
CA TRP A 104 0.58 7.46 20.77
C TRP A 104 0.57 8.84 20.10
N HIS A 105 0.12 9.89 20.82
CA HIS A 105 0.05 11.24 20.27
C HIS A 105 1.40 11.74 19.76
N GLU A 106 2.47 11.56 20.54
CA GLU A 106 3.80 12.01 20.12
C GLU A 106 4.30 11.18 18.93
N HIS A 107 4.07 9.87 18.99
CA HIS A 107 4.46 8.94 17.95
C HIS A 107 3.82 9.25 16.59
N ILE A 108 2.49 9.38 16.53
CA ILE A 108 1.79 9.63 15.26
C ILE A 108 2.15 11.00 14.67
N VAL A 109 2.31 12.02 15.52
CA VAL A 109 2.76 13.35 15.09
C VAL A 109 4.14 13.27 14.47
N ALA A 110 5.08 12.60 15.14
CA ALA A 110 6.43 12.41 14.63
C ALA A 110 6.48 11.60 13.32
N ALA A 111 5.65 10.56 13.21
CA ALA A 111 5.54 9.73 12.02
C ALA A 111 5.06 10.55 10.81
N VAL A 112 3.96 11.29 10.97
CA VAL A 112 3.40 12.13 9.91
C VAL A 112 4.37 13.25 9.51
N MET A 113 5.01 13.91 10.49
CA MET A 113 6.03 14.93 10.21
C MET A 113 7.20 14.36 9.43
N SER A 114 7.73 13.20 9.84
CA SER A 114 8.88 12.58 9.17
C SER A 114 8.52 12.07 7.78
N TYR A 115 7.36 11.44 7.59
CA TYR A 115 6.83 11.07 6.28
C TYR A 115 6.70 12.29 5.35
N TRP A 116 6.19 13.42 5.87
CA TRP A 116 6.10 14.65 5.10
C TRP A 116 7.46 15.10 4.56
N VAL A 117 8.48 15.12 5.41
CA VAL A 117 9.84 15.56 5.08
C VAL A 117 10.54 14.59 4.13
N TYR A 118 10.56 13.30 4.48
CA TYR A 118 11.42 12.32 3.82
C TYR A 118 10.78 11.70 2.58
N GLN A 119 9.45 11.59 2.51
CA GLN A 119 8.75 10.93 1.40
C GLN A 119 7.82 11.88 0.63
N HIS A 120 6.80 12.45 1.29
CA HIS A 120 5.70 13.13 0.61
C HIS A 120 6.14 14.34 -0.21
N LEU A 121 7.03 15.18 0.31
CA LEU A 121 7.53 16.33 -0.43
C LEU A 121 8.16 15.95 -1.78
N GLY A 122 8.83 14.79 -1.84
CA GLY A 122 9.39 14.24 -3.07
C GLY A 122 8.35 13.75 -4.07
N ASN A 123 7.13 13.43 -3.62
CA ASN A 123 6.02 12.97 -4.46
C ASN A 123 5.35 14.11 -5.25
N LEU A 124 5.41 15.32 -4.73
CA LEU A 124 4.80 16.49 -5.34
C LEU A 124 5.65 17.01 -6.52
N GLY A 125 4.98 17.34 -7.63
CA GLY A 125 5.61 17.98 -8.78
C GLY A 125 5.91 19.47 -8.55
N PRO A 126 6.70 20.13 -9.43
CA PRO A 126 7.07 21.54 -9.26
C PRO A 126 5.89 22.52 -9.21
N GLU A 127 4.77 22.20 -9.85
CA GLU A 127 3.55 23.03 -9.79
C GLU A 127 2.87 22.88 -8.43
N ALA A 128 2.70 21.64 -7.96
CA ALA A 128 2.14 21.36 -6.65
C ALA A 128 2.97 22.00 -5.53
N HIS A 129 4.30 22.02 -5.62
CA HIS A 129 5.16 22.72 -4.65
C HIS A 129 4.88 24.22 -4.56
N ARG A 130 4.54 24.88 -5.67
CA ARG A 130 4.26 26.33 -5.69
C ARG A 130 2.98 26.67 -4.95
N ASP A 131 1.98 25.82 -5.08
CA ASP A 131 0.65 26.04 -4.52
C ASP A 131 0.48 25.42 -3.12
N TYR A 132 1.48 24.69 -2.63
CA TYR A 132 1.40 23.98 -1.36
C TYR A 132 1.70 24.89 -0.17
N GLU A 133 0.63 25.39 0.45
CA GLU A 133 0.67 26.36 1.55
C GLU A 133 1.58 25.93 2.72
N LEU A 134 1.52 24.66 3.12
CA LEU A 134 2.32 24.15 4.23
C LEU A 134 3.82 24.28 3.94
N LEU A 135 4.26 23.88 2.75
CA LEU A 135 5.65 24.03 2.33
C LEU A 135 6.08 25.49 2.31
N ARG A 136 5.22 26.40 1.83
CA ARG A 136 5.50 27.84 1.84
C ARG A 136 5.70 28.34 3.28
N ARG A 137 4.78 28.04 4.20
CA ARG A 137 4.86 28.43 5.61
C ARG A 137 6.13 27.91 6.29
N VAL A 138 6.46 26.64 6.08
CA VAL A 138 7.68 26.02 6.64
C VAL A 138 8.96 26.70 6.12
N LYS A 139 9.03 27.01 4.82
CA LYS A 139 10.20 27.69 4.22
C LYS A 139 10.38 29.13 4.72
N GLU A 140 9.29 29.81 5.10
CA GLU A 140 9.32 31.18 5.60
C GLU A 140 9.67 31.28 7.10
N ALA A 141 9.40 30.24 7.89
CA ALA A 141 9.50 30.29 9.35
C ALA A 141 10.93 30.21 9.92
N GLY A 142 11.92 29.80 9.12
CA GLY A 142 13.28 29.52 9.58
C GLY A 142 13.40 28.22 10.39
N ASP A 143 12.48 28.01 11.33
CA ASP A 143 12.19 26.74 12.02
C ASP A 143 10.71 26.39 11.80
N GLY A 144 10.46 25.31 11.05
CA GLY A 144 9.12 24.86 10.70
C GLY A 144 8.50 23.85 11.68
N THR A 145 9.17 23.53 12.79
CA THR A 145 8.80 22.41 13.67
C THR A 145 7.36 22.49 14.17
N GLU A 146 6.96 23.61 14.78
CA GLU A 146 5.60 23.77 15.32
C GLU A 146 4.54 23.81 14.21
N ILE A 147 4.86 24.39 13.05
CA ILE A 147 3.96 24.41 11.89
C ILE A 147 3.67 22.99 11.40
N LEU A 148 4.71 22.14 11.37
CA LEU A 148 4.57 20.73 10.99
C LEU A 148 3.87 19.91 12.08
N ARG A 149 4.12 20.15 13.37
CA ARG A 149 3.36 19.52 14.47
C ARG A 149 1.88 19.84 14.35
N GLU A 150 1.51 21.12 14.22
CA GLU A 150 0.10 21.55 14.08
C GLU A 150 -0.59 20.88 12.87
N PHE A 151 0.14 20.74 11.76
CA PHE A 151 -0.37 20.04 10.59
C PHE A 151 -0.55 18.55 10.86
N ALA A 152 0.45 17.88 11.43
CA ALA A 152 0.43 16.45 11.72
C ALA A 152 -0.66 16.07 12.73
N GLU A 153 -0.84 16.86 13.79
CA GLU A 153 -1.93 16.70 14.76
C GLU A 153 -3.31 16.83 14.09
N GLY A 154 -3.43 17.76 13.14
CA GLY A 154 -4.65 17.89 12.34
C GLY A 154 -4.87 16.68 11.42
N ALA A 155 -3.82 16.21 10.75
CA ALA A 155 -3.89 15.07 9.82
C ALA A 155 -4.31 13.77 10.52
N ASP A 156 -3.88 13.52 11.77
CA ASP A 156 -4.34 12.37 12.56
C ASP A 156 -5.83 12.51 12.97
N ARG A 157 -6.27 13.71 13.34
CA ARG A 157 -7.59 13.92 13.97
C ARG A 157 -8.74 14.11 12.98
N GLU A 158 -8.46 14.68 11.81
CA GLU A 158 -9.48 15.15 10.87
C GLU A 158 -9.27 14.50 9.49
N THR A 159 -10.09 13.49 9.17
CA THR A 159 -10.15 12.91 7.82
C THR A 159 -10.44 14.01 6.79
N GLY A 160 -9.67 14.03 5.69
CA GLY A 160 -9.78 15.02 4.61
C GLY A 160 -9.00 16.32 4.83
N ARG A 161 -8.36 16.53 6.00
CA ARG A 161 -7.50 17.70 6.23
C ARG A 161 -6.17 17.62 5.49
N SER A 162 -5.67 16.41 5.25
CA SER A 162 -4.52 16.13 4.41
C SER A 162 -4.92 15.16 3.30
N ARG A 163 -4.22 15.24 2.16
CA ARG A 163 -4.30 14.25 1.09
C ARG A 163 -2.90 13.78 0.76
N TRP A 164 -2.64 12.51 1.02
CA TRP A 164 -1.35 11.89 0.71
C TRP A 164 -1.34 11.25 -0.68
N SER A 165 -2.52 10.91 -1.23
CA SER A 165 -2.67 10.50 -2.63
C SER A 165 -2.20 11.57 -3.62
N TYR A 166 -1.60 11.12 -4.71
CA TYR A 166 -1.10 11.99 -5.77
C TYR A 166 -1.13 11.30 -7.14
N CYS A 167 -0.98 12.10 -8.18
CA CYS A 167 -1.04 11.63 -9.57
C CYS A 167 0.18 12.13 -10.33
N ARG A 168 0.73 11.27 -11.18
CA ARG A 168 1.87 11.56 -12.06
C ARG A 168 1.63 10.98 -13.45
N ASP A 169 2.04 11.71 -14.47
CA ASP A 169 2.02 11.24 -15.84
C ASP A 169 3.46 10.96 -16.31
N LEU A 170 3.68 9.78 -16.87
CA LEU A 170 4.93 9.35 -17.51
C LEU A 170 4.65 9.18 -19.00
N GLY A 171 4.80 10.27 -19.77
CA GLY A 171 4.29 10.32 -21.14
C GLY A 171 2.78 10.07 -21.14
N ASP A 172 2.32 9.11 -21.95
CA ASP A 172 0.91 8.72 -22.05
C ASP A 172 0.50 7.65 -21.02
N THR A 173 1.33 7.34 -20.02
CA THR A 173 0.98 6.48 -18.89
C THR A 173 0.64 7.31 -17.66
N ARG A 174 -0.55 7.12 -17.10
CA ARG A 174 -0.95 7.76 -15.85
C ARG A 174 -0.73 6.84 -14.66
N ILE A 175 -0.17 7.41 -13.58
CA ILE A 175 -0.07 6.80 -12.26
C ILE A 175 -0.97 7.57 -11.29
N VAL A 176 -1.89 6.87 -10.63
CA VAL A 176 -2.67 7.38 -9.50
C VAL A 176 -2.23 6.59 -8.28
N VAL A 177 -1.57 7.25 -7.34
CA VAL A 177 -1.14 6.65 -6.08
C VAL A 177 -2.16 6.99 -5.01
N ILE A 178 -2.69 5.96 -4.35
CA ILE A 178 -3.81 6.00 -3.41
C ILE A 178 -3.25 5.71 -2.02
N ASP A 179 -3.48 6.63 -1.10
CA ASP A 179 -3.26 6.43 0.33
C ASP A 179 -4.32 5.50 0.90
N ALA A 180 -3.89 4.30 1.30
CA ALA A 180 -4.76 3.28 1.87
C ALA A 180 -4.65 3.18 3.40
N ARG A 181 -3.97 4.11 4.07
CA ARG A 181 -3.74 4.11 5.53
C ARG A 181 -4.32 5.35 6.21
N ALA A 182 -3.82 6.54 5.88
CA ALA A 182 -4.27 7.77 6.55
C ALA A 182 -5.62 8.29 6.02
N GLY A 183 -5.96 7.99 4.76
CA GLY A 183 -7.26 8.32 4.16
C GLY A 183 -8.44 7.49 4.67
N ARG A 184 -8.21 6.41 5.44
CA ARG A 184 -9.25 5.47 5.85
C ARG A 184 -10.36 6.14 6.65
N VAL A 185 -11.60 5.84 6.29
CA VAL A 185 -12.78 6.07 7.12
C VAL A 185 -13.02 4.82 7.96
N LEU A 186 -12.77 4.90 9.27
CA LEU A 186 -12.82 3.74 10.18
C LEU A 186 -14.18 3.51 10.84
N ASP A 187 -15.11 4.45 10.70
CA ASP A 187 -16.49 4.35 11.18
C ASP A 187 -17.18 3.12 10.57
N GLU A 188 -17.52 2.13 11.41
CA GLU A 188 -18.04 0.82 10.97
C GLU A 188 -19.30 0.91 10.11
N GLU A 189 -20.14 1.95 10.25
CA GLU A 189 -21.36 2.09 9.44
C GLU A 189 -21.07 2.56 8.01
N ARG A 190 -19.93 3.21 7.79
CA ARG A 190 -19.57 3.84 6.51
C ARG A 190 -18.11 3.64 6.13
N ARG A 191 -17.53 2.54 6.61
CA ARG A 191 -16.10 2.24 6.48
C ARG A 191 -15.67 2.27 5.01
N ALA A 192 -14.55 2.93 4.73
CA ALA A 192 -14.02 3.09 3.38
C ALA A 192 -12.49 3.25 3.38
N MET A 193 -11.82 2.81 2.32
CA MET A 193 -10.35 2.95 2.17
C MET A 193 -9.92 4.41 2.10
N VAL A 194 -10.74 5.25 1.46
CA VAL A 194 -10.57 6.70 1.39
C VAL A 194 -11.91 7.37 1.61
N ASP A 195 -11.91 8.65 2.01
CA ASP A 195 -13.13 9.43 2.09
C ASP A 195 -13.75 9.73 0.71
N ASP A 196 -14.99 10.24 0.72
CA ASP A 196 -15.73 10.47 -0.53
C ASP A 196 -15.09 11.54 -1.41
N SER A 197 -14.44 12.56 -0.82
CA SER A 197 -13.80 13.64 -1.58
C SER A 197 -12.51 13.17 -2.27
N GLU A 198 -11.74 12.32 -1.59
CA GLU A 198 -10.57 11.67 -2.15
C GLU A 198 -10.97 10.63 -3.20
N TRP A 199 -12.05 9.89 -2.97
CA TRP A 199 -12.61 8.98 -3.97
C TRP A 199 -13.02 9.70 -5.26
N GLU A 200 -13.72 10.84 -5.16
CA GLU A 200 -14.06 11.69 -6.31
C GLU A 200 -12.80 12.15 -7.06
N TRP A 201 -11.76 12.53 -6.33
CA TRP A 201 -10.47 12.89 -6.92
C TRP A 201 -9.79 11.70 -7.63
N ILE A 202 -9.82 10.49 -7.06
CA ILE A 202 -9.29 9.27 -7.70
C ILE A 202 -10.02 9.01 -9.02
N VAL A 203 -11.36 9.11 -9.01
CA VAL A 203 -12.19 8.92 -10.19
C VAL A 203 -11.88 9.95 -11.28
N ASP A 204 -11.70 11.22 -10.91
CA ASP A 204 -11.26 12.29 -11.83
C ASP A 204 -9.89 11.96 -12.45
N LYS A 205 -8.90 11.58 -11.63
CA LYS A 205 -7.55 11.31 -12.13
C LYS A 205 -7.46 10.04 -12.97
N ALA A 206 -8.20 8.99 -12.63
CA ALA A 206 -8.27 7.76 -13.40
C ALA A 206 -8.98 7.94 -14.76
N SER A 207 -9.82 8.98 -14.90
CA SER A 207 -10.50 9.30 -16.15
C SER A 207 -9.54 9.96 -17.16
N GLY A 208 -9.80 9.77 -18.44
CA GLY A 208 -8.98 10.35 -19.52
C GLY A 208 -8.75 9.41 -20.70
N GLY A 209 -7.78 9.77 -21.55
CA GLY A 209 -7.40 9.02 -22.75
C GLY A 209 -5.93 8.64 -22.73
N HIS A 210 -5.50 7.94 -21.69
CA HIS A 210 -4.13 7.47 -21.50
C HIS A 210 -3.90 6.14 -22.24
N ASP A 211 -2.65 5.85 -22.59
CA ASP A 211 -2.27 4.55 -23.14
C ASP A 211 -2.30 3.46 -22.06
N HIS A 212 -1.89 3.80 -20.84
CA HIS A 212 -1.93 2.90 -19.68
C HIS A 212 -2.35 3.64 -18.42
N LEU A 213 -3.04 2.94 -17.52
CA LEU A 213 -3.40 3.43 -16.18
C LEU A 213 -2.81 2.52 -15.10
N LEU A 214 -2.00 3.09 -14.23
CA LEU A 214 -1.45 2.45 -13.04
C LEU A 214 -2.18 2.98 -11.80
N LEU A 215 -2.88 2.10 -11.08
CA LEU A 215 -3.51 2.40 -9.79
C LEU A 215 -2.64 1.82 -8.69
N ALA A 216 -1.85 2.64 -8.02
CA ALA A 216 -0.92 2.17 -6.99
C ALA A 216 -1.47 2.41 -5.59
N THR A 217 -1.31 1.46 -4.69
CA THR A 217 -1.79 1.49 -3.30
C THR A 217 -0.84 0.65 -2.47
N SER A 218 -0.63 0.96 -1.18
CA SER A 218 0.23 0.14 -0.34
C SER A 218 -0.33 -1.29 -0.18
N LEU A 219 -1.66 -1.38 0.01
CA LEU A 219 -2.36 -2.64 0.20
C LEU A 219 -2.96 -3.23 -1.09
N PRO A 220 -2.85 -4.56 -1.30
CA PRO A 220 -3.53 -5.26 -2.39
C PRO A 220 -5.03 -5.03 -2.47
N PHE A 221 -5.50 -4.72 -3.69
CA PHE A 221 -6.92 -4.62 -4.01
C PHE A 221 -7.61 -6.01 -4.06
N LEU A 222 -6.93 -7.00 -4.62
CA LEU A 222 -7.37 -8.38 -4.81
C LEU A 222 -6.44 -9.33 -4.06
N LEU A 223 -6.99 -10.16 -3.17
CA LEU A 223 -6.24 -11.21 -2.50
C LEU A 223 -6.53 -12.58 -3.12
N GLY A 224 -5.82 -13.61 -2.64
CA GLY A 224 -6.22 -14.98 -2.91
C GLY A 224 -7.68 -15.22 -2.52
N PRO A 225 -8.49 -15.96 -3.31
CA PRO A 225 -9.95 -16.02 -3.11
C PRO A 225 -10.40 -16.41 -1.69
N GLY A 226 -9.65 -17.26 -1.00
CA GLY A 226 -9.92 -17.61 0.40
C GLY A 226 -9.80 -16.41 1.33
N MET A 227 -8.69 -15.67 1.24
CA MET A 227 -8.46 -14.49 2.09
C MET A 227 -9.43 -13.36 1.75
N GLN A 228 -9.65 -13.09 0.46
CA GLN A 228 -10.59 -12.07 0.00
C GLN A 228 -11.99 -12.24 0.62
N HIS A 229 -12.48 -13.48 0.65
CA HIS A 229 -13.80 -13.76 1.22
C HIS A 229 -13.80 -13.78 2.74
N LEU A 230 -12.68 -14.14 3.37
CA LEU A 230 -12.52 -14.07 4.83
C LEU A 230 -12.57 -12.62 5.32
N GLU A 231 -11.88 -11.70 4.65
CA GLU A 231 -11.94 -10.28 4.96
C GLU A 231 -13.36 -9.71 4.81
N ALA A 232 -14.02 -10.02 3.68
CA ALA A 232 -15.39 -9.56 3.46
C ALA A 232 -16.38 -10.11 4.49
N TRP A 233 -16.18 -11.36 4.93
CA TRP A 233 -16.94 -11.95 6.03
C TRP A 233 -16.66 -11.24 7.35
N SER A 234 -15.40 -10.98 7.65
CA SER A 234 -14.98 -10.30 8.88
C SER A 234 -15.59 -8.92 8.98
N GLU A 235 -15.51 -8.11 7.91
CA GLU A 235 -16.17 -6.81 7.83
C GLU A 235 -17.67 -6.90 8.12
N ALA A 236 -18.38 -7.83 7.47
CA ALA A 236 -19.82 -7.97 7.65
C ALA A 236 -20.18 -8.37 9.09
N VAL A 237 -19.45 -9.32 9.69
CA VAL A 237 -19.69 -9.77 11.06
C VAL A 237 -19.37 -8.68 12.07
N ALA A 238 -18.22 -8.02 11.94
CA ALA A 238 -17.82 -6.89 12.78
C ALA A 238 -18.81 -5.72 12.66
N GLY A 239 -19.33 -5.46 11.46
CA GLY A 239 -20.42 -4.52 11.17
C GLY A 239 -21.81 -4.97 11.65
N GLY A 240 -21.91 -6.11 12.34
CA GLY A 240 -23.12 -6.51 13.05
C GLY A 240 -24.05 -7.46 12.30
N ALA A 241 -23.64 -8.05 11.17
CA ALA A 241 -24.48 -8.99 10.40
C ALA A 241 -25.04 -10.15 11.23
N TRP A 242 -24.33 -10.57 12.28
CA TRP A 242 -24.73 -11.64 13.21
C TRP A 242 -25.04 -11.14 14.64
N GLY A 243 -25.24 -9.84 14.82
CA GLY A 243 -25.55 -9.21 16.10
C GLY A 243 -24.32 -8.86 16.96
N GLY A 244 -24.56 -8.20 18.09
CA GLY A 244 -23.51 -7.49 18.85
C GLY A 244 -22.41 -8.38 19.47
N LEU A 245 -22.73 -9.60 19.92
CA LEU A 245 -21.70 -10.53 20.44
C LEU A 245 -20.77 -11.02 19.32
N ALA A 246 -21.32 -11.31 18.15
CA ALA A 246 -20.54 -11.74 17.00
C ALA A 246 -19.70 -10.58 16.44
N SER A 247 -20.21 -9.34 16.48
CA SER A 247 -19.45 -8.13 16.10
C SER A 247 -18.15 -7.98 16.87
N ARG A 248 -18.18 -8.14 18.21
CA ARG A 248 -16.97 -8.09 19.04
C ARG A 248 -15.98 -9.22 18.73
N ALA A 249 -16.49 -10.43 18.48
CA ALA A 249 -15.65 -11.56 18.09
C ALA A 249 -15.04 -11.35 16.69
N GLY A 250 -15.81 -10.79 15.76
CA GLY A 250 -15.34 -10.41 14.42
C GLY A 250 -14.25 -9.36 14.49
N GLU A 251 -14.41 -8.34 15.33
CA GLU A 251 -13.39 -7.31 15.55
C GLU A 251 -12.11 -7.91 16.14
N HIS A 252 -12.24 -8.77 17.14
CA HIS A 252 -11.07 -9.46 17.71
C HIS A 252 -10.35 -10.32 16.66
N ILE A 253 -11.09 -11.03 15.80
CA ILE A 253 -10.51 -11.79 14.70
C ILE A 253 -9.81 -10.86 13.72
N ARG A 254 -10.45 -9.74 13.34
CA ARG A 254 -9.89 -8.74 12.41
C ARG A 254 -8.52 -8.24 12.85
N GLN A 255 -8.40 -7.86 14.12
CA GLN A 255 -7.14 -7.38 14.72
C GLN A 255 -6.10 -8.49 14.97
N SER A 256 -6.51 -9.76 15.04
CA SER A 256 -5.57 -10.85 15.36
C SER A 256 -4.92 -11.50 14.13
N VAL A 257 -5.46 -11.21 12.94
CA VAL A 257 -5.06 -11.80 11.67
C VAL A 257 -5.02 -10.76 10.54
N ASP A 258 -4.97 -9.49 10.91
CA ASP A 258 -4.67 -8.33 10.07
C ASP A 258 -5.57 -8.26 8.83
N LEU A 259 -6.88 -8.38 9.05
CA LEU A 259 -7.90 -8.33 7.99
C LEU A 259 -8.23 -6.89 7.65
N GLU A 260 -7.34 -6.24 6.93
CA GLU A 260 -7.39 -4.81 6.68
C GLU A 260 -7.12 -4.38 5.23
N HIS A 261 -7.04 -5.32 4.29
CA HIS A 261 -6.92 -4.97 2.88
C HIS A 261 -8.26 -4.49 2.32
N TRP A 262 -8.27 -4.16 1.02
CA TRP A 262 -9.49 -3.71 0.34
C TRP A 262 -10.67 -4.67 0.50
N GLY A 263 -10.43 -5.98 0.69
CA GLY A 263 -11.49 -6.95 0.93
C GLY A 263 -12.27 -6.74 2.23
N ALA A 264 -11.67 -6.09 3.23
CA ALA A 264 -12.27 -5.70 4.50
C ALA A 264 -12.98 -4.33 4.44
N PHE A 265 -13.06 -3.74 3.23
CA PHE A 265 -13.73 -2.47 2.94
C PHE A 265 -14.62 -2.63 1.70
N GLN A 266 -15.66 -3.45 1.80
CA GLN A 266 -16.52 -3.90 0.71
C GLN A 266 -17.13 -2.75 -0.12
N ARG A 267 -17.41 -1.60 0.51
CA ARG A 267 -17.86 -0.39 -0.21
C ARG A 267 -16.79 0.07 -1.20
N SER A 268 -15.56 0.29 -0.72
CA SER A 268 -14.44 0.77 -1.54
C SER A 268 -13.95 -0.27 -2.54
N PHE A 269 -13.93 -1.56 -2.15
CA PHE A 269 -13.64 -2.67 -3.06
C PHE A 269 -14.58 -2.68 -4.28
N ARG A 270 -15.90 -2.55 -4.05
CA ARG A 270 -16.88 -2.52 -5.15
C ARG A 270 -16.73 -1.26 -6.00
N ALA A 271 -16.46 -0.12 -5.37
CA ALA A 271 -16.23 1.13 -6.07
C ALA A 271 -14.99 1.07 -6.98
N MET A 272 -13.88 0.47 -6.50
CA MET A 272 -12.66 0.24 -7.26
C MET A 272 -12.87 -0.74 -8.43
N ALA A 273 -13.57 -1.85 -8.20
CA ALA A 273 -13.94 -2.77 -9.28
C ALA A 273 -14.78 -2.07 -10.36
N GLU A 274 -15.73 -1.24 -9.96
CA GLU A 274 -16.58 -0.50 -10.89
C GLU A 274 -15.81 0.59 -11.64
N LEU A 275 -14.92 1.33 -10.98
CA LEU A 275 -14.04 2.31 -11.62
C LEU A 275 -13.19 1.66 -12.71
N GLN A 276 -12.53 0.54 -12.40
CA GLN A 276 -11.73 -0.19 -13.39
C GLN A 276 -12.61 -0.65 -14.56
N ARG A 277 -13.83 -1.16 -14.30
CA ARG A 277 -14.77 -1.56 -15.34
C ARG A 277 -15.17 -0.38 -16.24
N GLU A 278 -15.46 0.78 -15.66
CA GLU A 278 -15.89 1.97 -16.40
C GLU A 278 -14.77 2.59 -17.24
N VAL A 279 -13.56 2.67 -16.70
CA VAL A 279 -12.37 3.11 -17.45
C VAL A 279 -12.08 2.11 -18.57
N ALA A 280 -12.03 0.81 -18.26
CA ALA A 280 -11.69 -0.22 -19.24
C ALA A 280 -12.74 -0.39 -20.34
N SER A 281 -13.98 0.03 -20.12
CA SER A 281 -15.06 0.03 -21.14
C SER A 281 -15.18 1.34 -21.91
N GLY A 282 -14.36 2.34 -21.60
CA GLY A 282 -14.35 3.63 -22.27
C GLY A 282 -15.50 4.58 -21.85
N LYS A 283 -16.15 4.33 -20.70
CA LYS A 283 -17.19 5.22 -20.16
C LYS A 283 -16.60 6.49 -19.54
N ARG A 284 -15.31 6.46 -19.18
CA ARG A 284 -14.57 7.52 -18.49
C ARG A 284 -13.51 8.19 -19.39
N GLY A 285 -13.67 8.07 -20.71
CA GLY A 285 -12.69 8.50 -21.72
C GLY A 285 -12.28 7.35 -22.65
N ALA A 286 -11.27 7.54 -23.49
CA ALA A 286 -10.78 6.46 -24.36
C ALA A 286 -10.19 5.33 -23.48
N ALA A 287 -10.61 4.09 -23.71
CA ALA A 287 -10.12 2.96 -22.92
C ALA A 287 -8.59 2.78 -23.10
N PRO A 288 -7.82 2.69 -22.00
CA PRO A 288 -6.38 2.44 -22.09
C PRO A 288 -6.11 1.05 -22.69
N ALA A 289 -4.89 0.77 -23.13
CA ALA A 289 -4.49 -0.58 -23.49
C ALA A 289 -4.49 -1.49 -22.25
N THR A 290 -3.94 -0.98 -21.13
CA THR A 290 -3.82 -1.71 -19.86
C THR A 290 -4.27 -0.86 -18.67
N ILE A 291 -4.92 -1.50 -17.70
CA ILE A 291 -5.03 -1.01 -16.32
C ILE A 291 -4.29 -1.97 -15.41
N VAL A 292 -3.36 -1.48 -14.58
CA VAL A 292 -2.64 -2.32 -13.61
C VAL A 292 -2.77 -1.72 -12.22
N THR A 293 -3.30 -2.50 -11.28
CA THR A 293 -3.25 -2.17 -9.86
C THR A 293 -1.91 -2.64 -9.29
N LEU A 294 -1.14 -1.76 -8.66
CA LEU A 294 0.17 -2.05 -8.08
C LEU A 294 0.09 -2.00 -6.56
N SER A 295 0.66 -2.99 -5.87
CA SER A 295 0.65 -3.00 -4.39
C SER A 295 1.77 -3.82 -3.74
N GLY A 296 1.88 -3.64 -2.42
CA GLY A 296 2.88 -4.23 -1.52
C GLY A 296 2.25 -5.01 -0.36
N ASP A 297 2.79 -4.83 0.85
CA ASP A 297 2.32 -5.36 2.15
C ASP A 297 2.46 -6.89 2.39
N VAL A 298 1.87 -7.74 1.56
CA VAL A 298 1.61 -9.16 1.89
C VAL A 298 2.80 -10.14 1.92
N HIS A 299 4.06 -9.67 1.93
CA HIS A 299 5.28 -10.50 2.01
C HIS A 299 5.49 -11.56 0.89
N HIS A 300 4.82 -11.40 -0.25
CA HIS A 300 5.00 -12.25 -1.43
C HIS A 300 4.61 -11.51 -2.72
N ALA A 301 4.86 -12.12 -3.88
CA ALA A 301 4.45 -11.58 -5.17
C ALA A 301 3.49 -12.51 -5.89
N TYR A 302 2.63 -11.91 -6.70
CA TYR A 302 1.73 -12.58 -7.63
C TYR A 302 1.27 -11.62 -8.73
N LEU A 303 0.78 -12.20 -9.83
CA LEU A 303 0.14 -11.46 -10.92
C LEU A 303 -1.26 -12.04 -11.13
N PHE A 304 -2.27 -11.19 -11.01
CA PHE A 304 -3.66 -11.55 -11.27
C PHE A 304 -4.17 -10.91 -12.55
N GLU A 305 -4.69 -11.74 -13.46
CA GLU A 305 -5.51 -11.27 -14.57
C GLU A 305 -6.94 -11.07 -14.07
N VAL A 306 -7.49 -9.89 -14.36
CA VAL A 306 -8.81 -9.45 -13.89
C VAL A 306 -9.82 -9.55 -15.03
N GLY A 307 -10.93 -10.23 -14.76
CA GLY A 307 -12.03 -10.44 -15.69
C GLY A 307 -13.35 -9.88 -15.19
N PHE A 308 -14.15 -9.36 -16.11
CA PHE A 308 -15.47 -8.79 -15.84
C PHE A 308 -16.59 -9.67 -16.41
N PRO A 309 -17.83 -9.56 -15.89
CA PRO A 309 -18.97 -10.30 -16.41
C PRO A 309 -19.19 -10.10 -17.92
N PRO A 310 -19.69 -11.12 -18.64
CA PRO A 310 -20.08 -10.97 -20.04
C PRO A 310 -21.04 -9.78 -20.22
N GLY A 311 -20.83 -9.00 -21.28
CA GLY A 311 -21.62 -7.79 -21.55
C GLY A 311 -21.09 -6.51 -20.88
N SER A 312 -19.98 -6.57 -20.12
CA SER A 312 -19.37 -5.39 -19.50
C SER A 312 -18.71 -4.41 -20.49
N GLN A 313 -18.60 -4.77 -21.77
CA GLN A 313 -18.01 -3.95 -22.85
C GLN A 313 -16.57 -3.49 -22.58
N VAL A 314 -15.82 -4.25 -21.76
CA VAL A 314 -14.42 -3.97 -21.44
C VAL A 314 -13.54 -4.19 -22.67
N GLN A 315 -12.65 -3.24 -22.93
CA GLN A 315 -11.73 -3.18 -24.08
C GLN A 315 -10.26 -3.28 -23.65
N SER A 316 -9.92 -2.77 -22.46
CA SER A 316 -8.58 -2.88 -21.87
C SER A 316 -8.31 -4.25 -21.27
N THR A 317 -7.04 -4.63 -21.18
CA THR A 317 -6.62 -5.67 -20.23
C THR A 317 -6.52 -5.07 -18.83
N VAL A 318 -6.88 -5.84 -17.80
CA VAL A 318 -6.90 -5.37 -16.41
C VAL A 318 -6.16 -6.36 -15.53
N TRP A 319 -5.27 -5.85 -14.70
CA TRP A 319 -4.32 -6.63 -13.93
C TRP A 319 -4.18 -6.11 -12.51
N GLN A 320 -3.75 -6.99 -11.60
CA GLN A 320 -3.10 -6.59 -10.36
C GLN A 320 -1.73 -7.26 -10.27
N ALA A 321 -0.69 -6.45 -10.05
CA ALA A 321 0.67 -6.90 -9.84
C ALA A 321 1.10 -6.54 -8.40
N VAL A 322 1.49 -7.56 -7.63
CA VAL A 322 1.90 -7.41 -6.24
C VAL A 322 3.35 -7.86 -6.08
N CYS A 323 4.14 -7.08 -5.35
CA CYS A 323 5.54 -7.39 -5.07
C CYS A 323 5.96 -6.81 -3.71
N SER A 324 6.06 -7.67 -2.68
CA SER A 324 6.27 -7.23 -1.28
C SER A 324 7.46 -7.92 -0.57
N PRO A 325 8.74 -7.77 -0.97
CA PRO A 325 9.71 -8.80 -0.63
C PRO A 325 11.01 -8.30 -0.02
N TYR A 326 10.99 -7.15 0.65
CA TYR A 326 12.16 -6.68 1.36
C TYR A 326 12.05 -7.11 2.84
N ARG A 327 12.91 -8.07 3.22
CA ARG A 327 13.35 -8.40 4.58
C ARG A 327 12.49 -9.28 5.50
N ASN A 328 11.20 -9.52 5.24
CA ASN A 328 10.37 -10.41 6.07
C ASN A 328 10.18 -11.82 5.46
N PRO A 329 11.11 -12.77 5.66
CA PRO A 329 10.98 -14.12 5.13
C PRO A 329 9.89 -14.89 5.87
N LEU A 330 8.83 -15.23 5.15
CA LEU A 330 7.79 -16.11 5.68
C LEU A 330 8.32 -17.51 5.96
N ASP A 331 7.90 -18.11 7.07
CA ASP A 331 8.23 -19.48 7.45
C ASP A 331 7.51 -20.52 6.57
N ALA A 332 7.89 -21.79 6.70
CA ALA A 332 7.31 -22.85 5.86
C ALA A 332 5.81 -23.08 6.12
N LYS A 333 5.29 -22.74 7.31
CA LYS A 333 3.88 -22.88 7.68
C LYS A 333 3.05 -21.75 7.09
N GLU A 334 3.51 -20.51 7.17
CA GLU A 334 2.91 -19.32 6.58
C GLU A 334 2.80 -19.47 5.05
N ARG A 335 3.89 -19.86 4.39
CA ARG A 335 3.87 -20.13 2.93
C ARG A 335 2.84 -21.20 2.54
N ARG A 336 2.69 -22.25 3.36
CA ARG A 336 1.66 -23.30 3.12
C ARG A 336 0.25 -22.75 3.32
N MET A 337 0.04 -21.90 4.32
CA MET A 337 -1.25 -21.27 4.59
C MET A 337 -1.67 -20.33 3.47
N ILE A 338 -0.77 -19.50 2.96
CA ILE A 338 -1.03 -18.61 1.81
C ILE A 338 -1.41 -19.44 0.58
N ARG A 339 -0.66 -20.50 0.27
CA ARG A 339 -1.01 -21.41 -0.84
C ARG A 339 -2.36 -22.09 -0.66
N LEU A 340 -2.72 -22.45 0.57
CA LEU A 340 -4.04 -23.02 0.88
C LEU A 340 -5.15 -21.99 0.63
N LEU A 341 -4.98 -20.74 1.06
CA LEU A 341 -5.94 -19.65 0.86
C LEU A 341 -6.13 -19.28 -0.61
N LEU A 342 -5.11 -19.51 -1.45
CA LEU A 342 -5.21 -19.39 -2.91
C LEU A 342 -5.94 -20.56 -3.58
N SER A 343 -6.15 -21.68 -2.87
CA SER A 343 -6.77 -22.86 -3.46
C SER A 343 -8.26 -22.63 -3.78
N PRO A 344 -8.80 -23.22 -4.87
CA PRO A 344 -10.22 -23.13 -5.20
C PRO A 344 -11.14 -23.67 -4.10
N PHE A 345 -10.68 -24.66 -3.32
CA PHE A 345 -11.45 -25.24 -2.23
C PHE A 345 -11.62 -24.23 -1.09
N ALA A 346 -10.51 -23.64 -0.61
CA ALA A 346 -10.56 -22.60 0.43
C ALA A 346 -11.40 -21.40 -0.03
N GLY A 347 -11.23 -20.97 -1.28
CA GLY A 347 -12.05 -19.91 -1.88
C GLY A 347 -13.55 -20.21 -1.84
N ARG A 348 -13.98 -21.43 -2.18
CA ARG A 348 -15.41 -21.81 -2.12
C ARG A 348 -15.95 -21.86 -0.70
N ALA A 349 -15.17 -22.38 0.25
CA ALA A 349 -15.55 -22.44 1.67
C ALA A 349 -15.69 -21.03 2.27
N ALA A 350 -14.68 -20.19 2.08
CA ALA A 350 -14.71 -18.79 2.53
C ALA A 350 -15.84 -18.01 1.84
N ALA A 351 -16.10 -18.23 0.55
CA ALA A 351 -17.24 -17.62 -0.13
C ALA A 351 -18.59 -18.04 0.45
N ALA A 352 -18.74 -19.29 0.90
CA ALA A 352 -19.95 -19.75 1.56
C ALA A 352 -20.13 -19.09 2.94
N LEU A 353 -19.03 -18.93 3.68
CA LEU A 353 -19.00 -18.23 4.95
C LEU A 353 -19.34 -16.73 4.79
N ALA A 354 -18.76 -16.05 3.80
CA ALA A 354 -19.09 -14.66 3.50
C ALA A 354 -20.58 -14.49 3.13
N ARG A 355 -21.12 -15.40 2.31
CA ARG A 355 -22.55 -15.39 1.95
C ARG A 355 -23.48 -15.57 3.15
N SER A 356 -23.10 -16.37 4.17
CA SER A 356 -23.93 -16.51 5.37
C SER A 356 -23.92 -15.25 6.25
N ALA A 357 -22.99 -14.32 6.03
CA ALA A 357 -23.01 -12.96 6.60
C ALA A 357 -23.64 -11.91 5.67
N GLY A 358 -24.29 -12.32 4.57
CA GLY A 358 -24.95 -11.40 3.64
C GLY A 358 -24.03 -10.74 2.61
N VAL A 359 -22.75 -11.15 2.53
CA VAL A 359 -21.80 -10.60 1.57
C VAL A 359 -22.17 -11.04 0.15
N THR A 360 -22.35 -10.07 -0.73
CA THR A 360 -22.62 -10.30 -2.16
C THR A 360 -21.35 -10.71 -2.91
N LYS A 361 -21.50 -11.55 -3.93
CA LYS A 361 -20.38 -11.92 -4.81
C LYS A 361 -19.81 -10.67 -5.51
N PRO A 362 -18.46 -10.52 -5.58
CA PRO A 362 -17.82 -9.49 -6.39
C PRO A 362 -18.29 -9.44 -7.85
N ALA A 363 -18.42 -8.24 -8.41
CA ALA A 363 -18.71 -8.00 -9.82
C ALA A 363 -17.47 -8.12 -10.73
N VAL A 364 -16.41 -8.74 -10.21
CA VAL A 364 -15.12 -8.97 -10.85
C VAL A 364 -14.61 -10.35 -10.44
N GLY A 365 -13.92 -11.04 -11.34
CA GLY A 365 -13.21 -12.28 -11.05
C GLY A 365 -11.73 -12.12 -11.42
N TRP A 366 -10.86 -12.91 -10.79
CA TRP A 366 -9.45 -12.89 -11.11
C TRP A 366 -8.86 -14.29 -11.04
N ARG A 367 -7.76 -14.48 -11.76
CA ARG A 367 -6.99 -15.72 -11.74
C ARG A 367 -5.49 -15.42 -11.65
N ASN A 368 -4.77 -16.31 -10.97
CA ASN A 368 -3.33 -16.25 -10.91
C ASN A 368 -2.70 -16.59 -12.26
N VAL A 369 -1.65 -15.86 -12.63
CA VAL A 369 -0.83 -16.08 -13.82
C VAL A 369 0.57 -16.50 -13.40
N GLY A 370 1.11 -17.50 -14.09
CA GLY A 370 2.39 -18.12 -13.72
C GLY A 370 2.25 -19.17 -12.64
N ASP A 371 3.36 -19.51 -12.00
CA ASP A 371 3.48 -20.54 -10.96
C ASP A 371 3.62 -19.96 -9.54
N GLY A 372 3.43 -18.64 -9.39
CA GLY A 372 3.39 -17.97 -8.10
C GLY A 372 2.31 -18.51 -7.15
N PRO A 373 2.30 -18.08 -5.88
CA PRO A 373 3.01 -16.92 -5.35
C PRO A 373 4.50 -17.17 -5.14
N TRP A 374 5.29 -16.12 -5.28
CA TRP A 374 6.74 -16.12 -5.08
C TRP A 374 7.09 -15.44 -3.74
N PHE A 375 7.89 -16.13 -2.92
CA PHE A 375 8.17 -15.77 -1.52
C PHE A 375 9.62 -15.31 -1.29
N ASP A 376 10.42 -15.28 -2.34
CA ASP A 376 11.81 -14.86 -2.27
C ASP A 376 11.88 -13.32 -2.33
N ASN A 377 13.00 -12.74 -1.87
CA ASN A 377 13.28 -11.34 -2.12
C ASN A 377 13.22 -11.09 -3.63
N GLN A 378 12.51 -10.07 -4.09
CA GLN A 378 12.21 -9.91 -5.52
C GLN A 378 12.04 -8.44 -5.90
N VAL A 379 12.11 -8.18 -7.20
CA VAL A 379 11.84 -6.87 -7.77
C VAL A 379 10.94 -7.06 -8.99
N ALA A 380 9.88 -6.27 -9.06
CA ALA A 380 9.01 -6.21 -10.22
C ALA A 380 9.42 -5.03 -11.10
N SER A 381 9.42 -5.23 -12.42
CA SER A 381 9.66 -4.18 -13.40
C SER A 381 8.54 -4.14 -14.43
N LEU A 382 8.00 -2.95 -14.68
CA LEU A 382 7.13 -2.69 -15.82
C LEU A 382 7.93 -2.00 -16.92
N VAL A 383 7.93 -2.60 -18.10
CA VAL A 383 8.56 -2.04 -19.30
C VAL A 383 7.46 -1.58 -20.24
N ILE A 384 7.42 -0.28 -20.52
CA ILE A 384 6.35 0.36 -21.29
C ILE A 384 6.95 0.91 -22.60
N ASP A 385 6.32 0.57 -23.72
CA ASP A 385 6.70 1.04 -25.06
C ASP A 385 5.44 1.39 -25.86
N GLY A 386 5.06 2.67 -25.86
CA GLY A 386 3.75 3.12 -26.35
C GLY A 386 2.62 2.36 -25.65
N ARG A 387 1.71 1.77 -26.44
CA ARG A 387 0.57 0.97 -25.95
C ARG A 387 0.93 -0.44 -25.49
N ARG A 388 2.22 -0.80 -25.50
CA ARG A 388 2.71 -2.10 -25.05
C ARG A 388 3.16 -2.03 -23.59
N MET A 389 2.84 -3.04 -22.80
CA MET A 389 3.38 -3.19 -21.45
C MET A 389 3.80 -4.64 -21.15
N ASP A 390 5.03 -4.82 -20.69
CA ASP A 390 5.55 -6.10 -20.19
C ASP A 390 5.85 -5.99 -18.69
N MET A 391 5.49 -7.02 -17.92
CA MET A 391 5.89 -7.17 -16.52
C MET A 391 6.96 -8.25 -16.38
N ARG A 392 8.00 -7.94 -15.62
CA ARG A 392 9.02 -8.89 -15.19
C ARG A 392 9.04 -8.98 -13.68
N LEU A 393 9.25 -10.19 -13.18
CA LEU A 393 9.54 -10.43 -11.77
C LEU A 393 10.85 -11.20 -11.69
N ASP A 394 11.82 -10.61 -11.00
CA ASP A 394 13.13 -11.20 -10.79
C ASP A 394 13.33 -11.41 -9.29
N LYS A 395 13.63 -12.65 -8.87
CA LYS A 395 13.96 -12.97 -7.48
C LYS A 395 15.46 -12.90 -7.24
N ALA A 396 15.87 -12.47 -6.06
CA ALA A 396 17.24 -12.58 -5.58
C ALA A 396 17.50 -14.02 -5.10
N VAL A 397 18.49 -14.65 -5.72
CA VAL A 397 19.01 -15.96 -5.34
C VAL A 397 20.39 -15.74 -4.73
N PRO A 398 20.59 -16.04 -3.43
CA PRO A 398 21.90 -15.93 -2.79
C PRO A 398 22.95 -16.73 -3.57
N VAL A 399 24.08 -16.10 -3.86
CA VAL A 399 25.27 -16.75 -4.41
C VAL A 399 26.21 -17.12 -3.26
N ASP A 400 26.36 -16.20 -2.30
CA ASP A 400 27.10 -16.38 -1.05
C ASP A 400 26.47 -15.52 0.07
N SER A 401 27.18 -15.30 1.18
CA SER A 401 26.70 -14.51 2.31
C SER A 401 26.60 -13.01 2.06
N GLU A 402 27.25 -12.49 1.03
CA GLU A 402 27.37 -11.06 0.72
C GLU A 402 26.79 -10.69 -0.65
N SER A 403 26.49 -11.67 -1.50
CA SER A 403 26.02 -11.45 -2.87
C SER A 403 24.82 -12.32 -3.26
N ALA A 404 23.98 -11.78 -4.14
CA ALA A 404 22.86 -12.46 -4.75
C ALA A 404 22.82 -12.16 -6.26
N ARG A 405 22.33 -13.12 -7.04
CA ARG A 405 22.01 -12.92 -8.46
C ARG A 405 20.51 -12.79 -8.63
N LEU A 406 20.08 -12.07 -9.66
CA LEU A 406 18.68 -12.04 -10.04
C LEU A 406 18.35 -13.23 -10.95
N GLU A 407 17.23 -13.89 -10.67
CA GLU A 407 16.65 -14.96 -11.47
C GLU A 407 15.23 -14.57 -11.87
N ARG A 408 14.97 -14.52 -13.18
CA ARG A 408 13.63 -14.22 -13.67
C ARG A 408 12.68 -15.37 -13.40
N VAL A 409 11.58 -15.08 -12.71
CA VAL A 409 10.51 -16.04 -12.42
C VAL A 409 9.23 -15.73 -13.20
N LEU A 410 9.08 -14.50 -13.69
CA LEU A 410 7.97 -14.09 -14.55
C LEU A 410 8.46 -13.15 -15.65
N ASP A 411 8.00 -13.38 -16.88
CA ASP A 411 8.08 -12.46 -18.01
C ASP A 411 6.73 -12.54 -18.74
N HIS A 412 5.88 -11.51 -18.59
CA HIS A 412 4.51 -11.57 -19.06
C HIS A 412 4.08 -10.28 -19.76
N ARG A 413 3.39 -10.46 -20.90
CA ARG A 413 2.79 -9.36 -21.67
C ARG A 413 1.46 -8.97 -21.05
N LEU A 414 1.30 -7.69 -20.68
CA LEU A 414 0.06 -7.15 -20.14
C LEU A 414 -0.83 -6.52 -21.22
N ALA A 415 -0.25 -5.87 -22.24
CA ALA A 415 -0.94 -5.38 -23.44
C ALA A 415 -0.04 -5.32 -24.68
#